data_AF-A0A453KTI3-F1
#
_entry.id   AF-A0A453KTI3-F1
#
_cell.length_a   1.000
_cell.length_b   1.000
_cell.length_c   1.000
_cell.angle_alpha   90.00
_cell.angle_beta   90.00
_cell.angle_gamma   90.00
#
_symmetry.space_group_name_H-M   'P 1'
#
loop_
_entity.id
_entity.type
_entity.pdbx_description
1 polymer ?
#
loop_
_entity_poly.entity_id
_entity_poly.type
_entity_poly.pdbx_seq_one_letter_code
_entity_poly.pdbx_strand_id
1 'polypeptide(L)'
;SPFILHSSLFLCAQLTHLKLHQCGLPSLPVGFTGFPMLKVLKLGLVDFPENGESQLEAILVGSPLLETLNLHFVDVRGNDAYSNAWVIRGANLRSLTISSDFDYDWQVKELPCIDEVAIDVGNYVSNIKFRGFLASFAQVRKLSLCACYTSVIFCSYHKKCQL
;
A
#
# COMPACT_ATOMS: atom_id res chain seq x y z
N SER A 1 -1.49 6.75 22.40
CA SER A 1 -1.38 5.43 21.77
C SER A 1 -2.61 5.19 20.91
N PRO A 2 -2.46 4.66 19.69
CA PRO A 2 -3.57 4.34 18.81
C PRO A 2 -4.50 3.30 19.45
N PHE A 3 -5.78 3.32 19.07
CA PHE A 3 -6.71 2.25 19.40
C PHE A 3 -6.32 0.99 18.63
N ILE A 4 -5.95 -0.08 19.34
CA ILE A 4 -5.50 -1.34 18.72
C ILE A 4 -6.73 -2.24 18.46
N LEU A 5 -6.87 -2.71 17.23
CA LEU A 5 -7.92 -3.63 16.84
C LEU A 5 -7.74 -5.01 17.49
N HIS A 6 -8.86 -5.71 17.71
CA HIS A 6 -8.82 -7.07 18.21
C HIS A 6 -8.45 -8.07 17.10
N SER A 7 -7.71 -9.14 17.45
CA SER A 7 -7.20 -10.14 16.49
C SER A 7 -8.29 -10.91 15.75
N SER A 8 -9.53 -10.87 16.23
CA SER A 8 -10.70 -11.44 15.54
C SER A 8 -10.94 -10.86 14.15
N LEU A 9 -10.36 -9.70 13.81
CA LEU A 9 -10.34 -9.16 12.44
C LEU A 9 -9.86 -10.20 11.41
N PHE A 10 -8.83 -10.97 11.75
CA PHE A 10 -8.21 -11.93 10.84
C PHE A 10 -9.04 -13.21 10.62
N LEU A 11 -10.14 -13.39 11.35
CA LEU A 11 -11.03 -14.55 11.21
C LEU A 11 -12.05 -14.36 10.09
N CYS A 12 -12.17 -13.16 9.52
CA CYS A 12 -13.18 -12.83 8.52
C CYS A 12 -12.79 -13.32 7.11
N ALA A 13 -12.86 -14.63 6.85
CA ALA A 13 -12.44 -15.23 5.57
C ALA A 13 -13.26 -14.79 4.34
N GLN A 14 -14.51 -14.36 4.52
CA GLN A 14 -15.38 -13.89 3.44
C GLN A 14 -15.28 -12.39 3.16
N LEU A 15 -14.36 -11.70 3.83
CA LEU A 15 -14.24 -10.25 3.73
C LEU A 15 -13.76 -9.84 2.34
N THR A 16 -14.59 -9.09 1.62
CA THR A 16 -14.27 -8.59 0.28
C THR A 16 -13.72 -7.17 0.28
N HIS A 17 -14.02 -6.40 1.33
CA HIS A 17 -13.64 -4.99 1.46
C HIS A 17 -13.18 -4.73 2.89
N LEU A 18 -11.90 -4.39 3.07
CA LEU A 18 -11.33 -3.97 4.34
C LEU A 18 -10.94 -2.51 4.25
N LYS A 19 -11.54 -1.67 5.09
CA LYS A 19 -11.15 -0.28 5.27
C LYS A 19 -10.86 -0.02 6.74
N LEU A 20 -9.62 0.37 7.03
CA LEU A 20 -9.15 0.72 8.37
C LEU A 20 -8.64 2.16 8.38
N HIS A 21 -8.94 2.90 9.44
CA HIS A 21 -8.50 4.28 9.60
C HIS A 21 -8.20 4.62 11.05
N GLN A 22 -7.06 5.28 11.31
CA GLN A 22 -6.67 5.76 12.64
C GLN A 22 -6.70 4.67 13.73
N CYS A 23 -6.04 3.55 13.46
CA CYS A 23 -6.01 2.40 14.37
C CYS A 23 -4.71 1.61 14.28
N GLY A 24 -4.38 0.88 15.35
CA GLY A 24 -3.28 -0.10 15.36
C GLY A 24 -3.77 -1.49 14.95
N LEU A 25 -2.95 -2.21 14.19
CA LEU A 25 -3.17 -3.63 13.89
C LEU A 25 -2.56 -4.53 14.96
N PRO A 26 -3.25 -5.61 15.37
CA PRO A 26 -2.62 -6.67 16.15
C PRO A 26 -1.68 -7.49 15.26
N SER A 27 -0.73 -8.21 15.87
CA SER A 27 0.10 -9.19 15.17
C SER A 27 -0.74 -10.28 14.50
N LEU A 28 -0.27 -10.79 13.36
CA LEU A 28 -0.95 -11.89 12.66
C LEU A 28 -1.04 -13.14 13.56
N PRO A 29 -2.19 -13.83 13.60
CA PRO A 29 -2.30 -15.09 14.29
C PRO A 29 -1.47 -16.17 13.58
N VAL A 30 -0.97 -17.14 14.36
CA VAL A 30 -0.27 -18.30 13.82
C VAL A 30 -1.16 -19.03 12.81
N GLY A 31 -0.61 -19.32 11.63
CA GLY A 31 -1.35 -19.97 10.55
C GLY A 31 -2.31 -19.07 9.78
N PHE A 32 -2.21 -17.74 9.93
CA PHE A 32 -2.92 -16.81 9.05
C PHE A 32 -2.56 -17.05 7.58
N THR A 33 -3.56 -17.38 6.76
CA THR A 33 -3.38 -17.65 5.33
C THR A 33 -3.78 -16.48 4.43
N GLY A 34 -4.23 -15.38 5.01
CA GLY A 34 -4.71 -14.21 4.27
C GLY A 34 -6.21 -14.00 4.30
N PHE A 35 -6.66 -13.09 3.43
CA PHE A 35 -8.06 -12.83 3.16
C PHE A 35 -8.40 -13.28 1.73
N PRO A 36 -8.82 -14.54 1.52
CA PRO A 36 -8.89 -15.14 0.20
C PRO A 36 -9.88 -14.44 -0.74
N MET A 37 -10.93 -13.82 -0.17
CA MET A 37 -11.99 -13.13 -0.91
C MET A 37 -11.78 -11.61 -1.03
N LEU A 38 -10.68 -11.07 -0.48
CA LEU A 38 -10.46 -9.64 -0.40
C LEU A 38 -10.18 -9.04 -1.77
N LYS A 39 -11.00 -8.06 -2.16
CA LYS A 39 -10.86 -7.31 -3.41
C LYS A 39 -10.37 -5.89 -3.19
N VAL A 40 -10.68 -5.31 -2.03
CA VAL A 40 -10.34 -3.93 -1.71
C VAL A 40 -9.72 -3.85 -0.32
N LEU A 41 -8.49 -3.34 -0.26
CA LEU A 41 -7.79 -3.02 0.97
C LEU A 41 -7.48 -1.52 1.00
N LYS A 42 -8.00 -0.82 2.02
CA LYS A 42 -7.75 0.61 2.24
C LYS A 42 -7.27 0.82 3.68
N LEU A 43 -6.05 1.29 3.83
CA LEU A 43 -5.41 1.55 5.11
C LEU A 43 -5.03 3.04 5.16
N GLY A 44 -5.52 3.75 6.17
CA GLY A 44 -5.20 5.17 6.36
C GLY A 44 -4.80 5.48 7.80
N LEU A 45 -3.63 6.05 8.07
CA LEU A 45 -3.17 6.29 9.45
C LEU A 45 -3.26 5.01 10.29
N VAL A 46 -2.73 3.92 9.75
CA VAL A 46 -2.74 2.60 10.40
C VAL A 46 -1.34 2.29 10.89
N ASP A 47 -1.24 1.96 12.17
CA ASP A 47 0.02 1.60 12.82
C ASP A 47 0.15 0.07 12.85
N PHE A 48 1.20 -0.45 12.23
CA PHE A 48 1.51 -1.88 12.29
C PHE A 48 2.35 -2.21 13.54
N PRO A 49 2.30 -3.47 14.02
CA PRO A 49 3.22 -3.93 15.05
C PRO A 49 4.65 -4.07 14.49
N GLU A 50 5.58 -4.52 15.33
CA GLU A 50 6.94 -4.90 14.92
C GLU A 50 6.91 -5.89 13.73
N ASN A 51 7.80 -5.71 12.76
CA ASN A 51 7.80 -6.40 11.45
C ASN A 51 6.53 -6.13 10.61
N GLY A 52 5.99 -4.92 10.72
CA GLY A 52 4.76 -4.50 10.04
C GLY A 52 4.81 -4.65 8.52
N GLU A 53 5.98 -4.47 7.92
CA GLU A 53 6.23 -4.66 6.49
C GLU A 53 6.00 -6.11 6.07
N SER A 54 6.47 -7.06 6.88
CA SER A 54 6.27 -8.51 6.65
C SER A 54 4.80 -8.89 6.82
N GLN A 55 4.12 -8.29 7.80
CA GLN A 55 2.69 -8.48 8.03
C GLN A 55 1.85 -7.95 6.86
N LEU A 56 2.18 -6.76 6.33
CA LEU A 56 1.50 -6.22 5.16
C LEU A 56 1.75 -7.09 3.91
N GLU A 57 2.99 -7.52 3.65
CA GLU A 57 3.29 -8.41 2.53
C GLU A 57 2.53 -9.74 2.64
N ALA A 58 2.43 -10.33 3.83
CA ALA A 58 1.65 -11.54 4.07
C ALA A 58 0.15 -11.35 3.79
N ILE A 59 -0.43 -10.19 4.17
CA ILE A 59 -1.81 -9.84 3.85
C ILE A 59 -2.01 -9.76 2.32
N LEU A 60 -1.08 -9.12 1.60
CA LEU A 60 -1.15 -8.98 0.14
C LEU A 60 -1.04 -10.34 -0.56
N VAL A 61 -0.06 -11.17 -0.19
CA VAL A 61 0.14 -12.52 -0.74
C VAL A 61 -1.08 -13.41 -0.47
N GLY A 62 -1.63 -13.32 0.74
CA GLY A 62 -2.82 -14.05 1.13
C GLY A 62 -4.14 -13.50 0.58
N SER A 63 -4.10 -12.45 -0.25
CA SER A 63 -5.28 -11.80 -0.85
C SER A 63 -5.22 -11.87 -2.39
N PRO A 64 -5.34 -13.06 -3.00
CA PRO A 64 -5.10 -13.26 -4.43
C PRO A 64 -6.10 -12.53 -5.34
N LEU A 65 -7.28 -12.17 -4.82
CA LEU A 65 -8.33 -11.44 -5.55
C LEU A 65 -8.24 -9.92 -5.38
N LEU A 66 -7.19 -9.41 -4.74
CA LEU A 66 -7.05 -7.99 -4.45
C LEU A 66 -6.94 -7.18 -5.75
N GLU A 67 -7.93 -6.32 -5.98
CA GLU A 67 -8.03 -5.44 -7.16
C GLU A 67 -7.62 -4.00 -6.83
N THR A 68 -7.85 -3.56 -5.59
CA THR A 68 -7.56 -2.19 -5.14
C THR A 68 -6.77 -2.19 -3.84
N LEU A 69 -5.61 -1.53 -3.85
CA LEU A 69 -4.80 -1.24 -2.67
C LEU A 69 -4.67 0.28 -2.49
N ASN A 70 -5.02 0.77 -1.30
CA ASN A 70 -4.81 2.16 -0.91
C ASN A 70 -4.06 2.20 0.42
N LEU A 71 -2.87 2.81 0.40
CA LEU A 71 -2.02 3.04 1.57
C LEU A 71 -1.87 4.55 1.76
N HIS A 72 -2.37 5.07 2.86
CA HIS A 72 -2.32 6.49 3.19
C HIS A 72 -1.74 6.69 4.59
N PHE A 73 -0.53 7.24 4.69
CA PHE A 73 0.20 7.42 5.96
C PHE A 73 0.19 6.15 6.82
N VAL A 74 0.55 5.02 6.21
CA VAL A 74 0.65 3.72 6.89
C VAL A 74 2.05 3.59 7.45
N ASP A 75 2.17 3.39 8.77
CA ASP A 75 3.47 3.15 9.40
C ASP A 75 3.70 1.65 9.59
N VAL A 76 4.63 1.12 8.80
CA VAL A 76 5.02 -0.31 8.82
C VAL A 76 6.23 -0.59 9.72
N ARG A 77 6.86 0.44 10.30
CA ARG A 77 8.09 0.28 11.09
C ARG A 77 7.83 -0.25 12.50
N GLY A 78 6.60 -0.15 12.99
CA GLY A 78 6.29 -0.44 14.39
C GLY A 78 7.15 0.43 15.33
N ASN A 79 7.92 -0.22 16.20
CA ASN A 79 8.85 0.48 17.11
C ASN A 79 10.26 0.67 16.53
N ASP A 80 10.53 0.16 15.34
CA ASP A 80 11.85 0.26 14.72
C ASP A 80 12.07 1.63 14.06
N ALA A 81 13.31 2.11 14.09
CA ALA A 81 13.67 3.36 13.43
C ALA A 81 13.68 3.23 11.89
N TYR A 82 13.80 2.01 11.37
CA TYR A 82 13.95 1.70 9.95
C TYR A 82 13.03 0.56 9.57
N SER A 83 12.42 0.62 8.39
CA SER A 83 11.70 -0.50 7.78
C SER A 83 12.66 -1.36 6.97
N ASN A 84 12.47 -2.68 6.98
CA ASN A 84 13.12 -3.55 6.00
C ASN A 84 12.52 -3.33 4.60
N ALA A 85 13.29 -3.66 3.57
CA ALA A 85 12.76 -3.67 2.21
C ALA A 85 11.67 -4.73 2.05
N TRP A 86 10.55 -4.35 1.45
CA TRP A 86 9.39 -5.22 1.23
C TRP A 86 8.77 -4.94 -0.13
N VAL A 87 7.95 -5.87 -0.63
CA VAL A 87 7.46 -5.83 -2.01
C VAL A 87 5.94 -5.80 -2.08
N ILE A 88 5.42 -4.81 -2.77
CA ILE A 88 4.02 -4.75 -3.20
C ILE A 88 3.85 -5.68 -4.41
N ARG A 89 3.01 -6.70 -4.23
CA ARG A 89 2.67 -7.73 -5.23
C ARG A 89 1.16 -7.88 -5.33
N GLY A 90 0.68 -8.37 -6.47
CA GLY A 90 -0.73 -8.67 -6.65
C GLY A 90 -1.07 -9.01 -8.10
N ALA A 91 -1.36 -10.29 -8.35
CA ALA A 91 -1.67 -10.78 -9.69
C ALA A 91 -2.90 -10.11 -10.31
N ASN A 92 -3.88 -9.71 -9.49
CA ASN A 92 -5.12 -9.07 -9.92
C ASN A 92 -5.20 -7.58 -9.57
N LEU A 93 -4.11 -6.98 -9.06
CA LEU A 93 -4.12 -5.60 -8.60
C LEU A 93 -4.26 -4.65 -9.80
N ARG A 94 -5.34 -3.87 -9.81
CA ARG A 94 -5.69 -2.93 -10.90
C ARG A 94 -5.47 -1.48 -10.50
N SER A 95 -5.67 -1.16 -9.23
CA SER A 95 -5.54 0.19 -8.69
C SER A 95 -4.61 0.20 -7.48
N LEU A 96 -3.58 1.03 -7.54
CA LEU A 96 -2.67 1.30 -6.43
C LEU A 96 -2.70 2.79 -6.07
N THR A 97 -2.96 3.10 -4.82
CA THR A 97 -2.82 4.45 -4.29
C THR A 97 -1.87 4.42 -3.11
N ILE A 98 -0.89 5.31 -3.14
CA ILE A 98 0.12 5.44 -2.10
C ILE A 98 0.25 6.92 -1.74
N SER A 99 0.19 7.23 -0.46
CA SER A 99 0.46 8.55 0.09
C SER A 99 1.19 8.37 1.41
N SER A 100 2.34 9.02 1.53
CA SER A 100 3.24 8.78 2.66
C SER A 100 4.06 10.02 2.98
N ASP A 101 4.32 10.22 4.26
CA ASP A 101 5.25 11.22 4.77
C ASP A 101 6.70 10.72 4.81
N PHE A 102 6.96 9.44 4.50
CA PHE A 102 8.29 8.82 4.52
C PHE A 102 8.51 7.85 3.35
N ASP A 103 9.78 7.67 2.95
CA ASP A 103 10.20 6.59 2.06
C ASP A 103 10.35 5.29 2.87
N TYR A 104 9.37 4.39 2.76
CA TYR A 104 9.33 3.11 3.45
C TYR A 104 10.00 1.97 2.65
N ASP A 105 10.93 2.31 1.75
CA ASP A 105 11.69 1.38 0.91
C ASP A 105 10.80 0.39 0.13
N TRP A 106 9.62 0.85 -0.27
CA TRP A 106 8.66 0.07 -1.04
C TRP A 106 9.23 -0.37 -2.40
N GLN A 107 9.03 -1.62 -2.74
CA GLN A 107 9.33 -2.14 -4.06
C GLN A 107 8.06 -2.67 -4.71
N VAL A 108 8.07 -2.77 -6.04
CA VAL A 108 6.95 -3.29 -6.80
C VAL A 108 7.45 -4.43 -7.65
N LYS A 109 6.72 -5.55 -7.63
CA LYS A 109 7.01 -6.71 -8.47
C LYS A 109 5.72 -7.40 -8.87
N GLU A 110 5.67 -7.91 -10.10
CA GLU A 110 4.57 -8.77 -10.58
C GLU A 110 3.18 -8.14 -10.41
N LEU A 111 2.97 -6.98 -11.05
CA LEU A 111 1.64 -6.34 -11.16
C LEU A 111 1.12 -6.39 -12.62
N PRO A 112 0.79 -7.57 -13.17
CA PRO A 112 0.45 -7.70 -14.59
C PRO A 112 -0.87 -7.01 -14.99
N CYS A 113 -1.77 -6.77 -14.03
CA CYS A 113 -3.07 -6.15 -14.26
C CYS A 113 -3.18 -4.69 -13.83
N ILE A 114 -2.06 -4.07 -13.41
CA ILE A 114 -2.07 -2.70 -12.89
C ILE A 114 -2.42 -1.71 -14.00
N ASP A 115 -3.40 -0.87 -13.72
CA ASP A 115 -4.01 0.02 -14.70
C ASP A 115 -4.00 1.47 -14.22
N GLU A 116 -4.30 1.68 -12.94
CA GLU A 116 -4.29 3.00 -12.30
C GLU A 116 -3.33 3.04 -11.11
N VAL A 117 -2.45 4.04 -11.11
CA VAL A 117 -1.51 4.30 -10.02
C VAL A 117 -1.59 5.78 -9.64
N ALA A 118 -1.77 6.04 -8.35
CA ALA A 118 -1.71 7.37 -7.78
C ALA A 118 -0.69 7.38 -6.64
N ILE A 119 0.31 8.25 -6.73
CA ILE A 119 1.35 8.39 -5.71
C ILE A 119 1.39 9.84 -5.27
N ASP A 120 1.24 10.08 -3.97
CA ASP A 120 1.60 11.35 -3.34
C ASP A 120 3.05 11.25 -2.86
N VAL A 121 3.92 12.01 -3.51
CA VAL A 121 5.38 11.92 -3.40
C VAL A 121 5.95 12.83 -2.31
N GLY A 122 5.11 13.66 -1.66
CA GLY A 122 5.50 14.53 -0.55
C GLY A 122 6.86 15.20 -0.76
N ASN A 123 7.75 15.10 0.24
CA ASN A 123 9.10 15.68 0.23
C ASN A 123 10.20 14.82 -0.45
N TYR A 124 9.87 13.67 -1.06
CA TYR A 124 10.87 12.65 -1.47
C TYR A 124 11.21 12.65 -2.97
N VAL A 125 10.78 13.68 -3.70
CA VAL A 125 10.90 13.78 -5.18
C VAL A 125 12.35 13.66 -5.70
N SER A 126 13.35 13.95 -4.86
CA SER A 126 14.78 13.89 -5.24
C SER A 126 15.43 12.51 -5.07
N ASN A 127 14.73 11.46 -4.61
CA ASN A 127 15.34 10.15 -4.34
C ASN A 127 15.52 9.31 -5.63
N ILE A 128 16.73 8.81 -5.88
CA ILE A 128 17.03 7.89 -7.01
C ILE A 128 16.20 6.59 -6.92
N LYS A 129 15.94 6.10 -5.70
CA LYS A 129 15.07 4.92 -5.48
C LYS A 129 13.66 5.15 -6.01
N PHE A 130 13.16 6.38 -5.86
CA PHE A 130 11.83 6.76 -6.37
C PHE A 130 11.76 6.69 -7.90
N ARG A 131 12.85 6.99 -8.62
CA ARG A 131 12.89 6.83 -10.09
C ARG A 131 12.78 5.36 -10.50
N GLY A 132 13.50 4.47 -9.81
CA GLY A 132 13.41 3.03 -10.04
C GLY A 132 12.00 2.49 -9.75
N PHE A 133 11.39 2.96 -8.67
CA PHE A 133 10.01 2.64 -8.31
C PHE A 133 9.00 3.10 -9.38
N LEU A 134 9.11 4.34 -9.87
CA LEU A 134 8.24 4.86 -10.92
C LEU A 134 8.38 4.10 -12.25
N ALA A 135 9.58 3.59 -12.57
CA ALA A 135 9.81 2.81 -13.77
C ALA A 135 8.96 1.52 -13.81
N SER A 136 8.61 0.97 -12.65
CA SER A 136 7.69 -0.17 -12.52
C SER A 136 6.28 0.12 -13.04
N PHE A 137 5.91 1.39 -13.22
CA PHE A 137 4.60 1.83 -13.71
C PHE A 137 4.65 2.45 -15.11
N ALA A 138 5.71 2.19 -15.89
CA ALA A 138 5.88 2.81 -17.21
C ALA A 138 4.72 2.52 -18.19
N GLN A 139 4.00 1.41 -18.01
CA GLN A 139 2.96 0.90 -18.90
C GLN A 139 1.52 1.08 -18.38
N VAL A 140 1.32 1.75 -17.24
CA VAL A 140 -0.04 1.95 -16.70
C VAL A 140 -0.84 2.91 -17.56
N ARG A 141 -2.16 2.68 -17.68
CA ARG A 141 -3.07 3.57 -18.42
C ARG A 141 -3.19 4.94 -17.76
N LYS A 142 -3.15 4.98 -16.42
CA LYS A 142 -3.27 6.21 -15.66
C LYS A 142 -2.26 6.23 -14.52
N LEU A 143 -1.31 7.14 -14.64
CA LEU A 143 -0.42 7.53 -13.55
C LEU A 143 -0.89 8.89 -13.03
N SER A 144 -0.85 9.10 -11.72
CA SER A 144 -1.12 10.38 -11.07
C SER A 144 -0.07 10.61 -9.99
N LEU A 145 0.56 11.77 -9.99
CA LEU A 145 1.64 12.11 -9.07
C LEU A 145 1.31 13.43 -8.35
N CYS A 146 0.86 13.39 -7.09
CA CYS A 146 0.80 14.63 -6.29
C CYS A 146 2.14 14.88 -5.64
N ALA A 147 2.63 16.12 -5.65
CA ALA A 147 3.63 16.58 -4.70
C ALA A 147 2.93 17.60 -3.81
N CYS A 148 2.20 17.09 -2.81
CA CYS A 148 1.39 17.93 -1.95
C CYS A 148 2.28 18.49 -0.83
N TYR A 149 2.88 19.67 -1.03
CA TYR A 149 3.32 20.50 0.10
C TYR A 149 2.08 20.88 0.89
N THR A 150 2.17 20.87 2.22
CA THR A 150 1.08 21.21 3.14
C THR A 150 0.17 22.30 2.55
N SER A 151 -1.09 21.92 2.29
CA SER A 151 -2.16 22.71 1.66
C SER A 151 -2.17 22.77 0.11
N VAL A 152 -2.95 21.84 -0.47
CA VAL A 152 -3.63 21.96 -1.79
C VAL A 152 -2.76 22.26 -3.01
N ILE A 153 -2.47 21.25 -3.82
CA ILE A 153 -2.48 21.27 -5.31
C ILE A 153 -2.51 19.81 -5.80
N PHE A 154 -3.55 19.41 -6.52
CA PHE A 154 -3.54 18.15 -7.28
C PHE A 154 -2.83 18.37 -8.63
N CYS A 155 -1.58 17.94 -8.75
CA CYS A 155 -0.98 17.77 -10.08
C CYS A 155 -1.37 16.39 -10.63
N SER A 156 -2.29 16.33 -11.58
CA SER A 156 -2.63 15.08 -12.29
C SER A 156 -1.84 15.02 -13.60
N TYR A 157 -0.74 14.27 -13.61
CA TYR A 157 0.00 13.98 -14.85
C TYR A 157 -0.65 12.82 -15.61
N HIS A 158 -1.63 13.11 -16.46
CA HIS A 158 -2.20 12.10 -17.35
C HIS A 158 -1.27 11.84 -18.54
N LYS A 159 -0.49 10.75 -18.48
CA LYS A 159 0.15 10.21 -19.68
C LYS A 159 -0.90 9.43 -20.47
N LYS A 160 -1.45 10.02 -21.53
CA LYS A 160 -2.20 9.26 -22.55
C LYS A 160 -1.18 8.49 -23.38
N CYS A 161 -1.10 7.17 -23.21
CA CYS A 161 -0.46 6.32 -24.20
C CYS A 161 -1.30 6.39 -25.48
N GLN A 162 -0.76 7.01 -26.53
CA GLN A 162 -1.33 6.89 -27.86
C GLN A 162 -1.06 5.46 -28.33
N LEU A 163 -2.13 4.72 -28.61
CA LEU A 163 -2.10 3.43 -29.30
C LEU A 163 -1.67 3.62 -30.75
#